data_AF-A0A914FAI1-F1
#
_entry.id   AF-A0A914FAI1-F1
#
_cell.length_a   1.000
_cell.length_b   1.000
_cell.length_c   1.000
_cell.angle_alpha   90.00
_cell.angle_beta   90.00
_cell.angle_gamma   90.00
#
_symmetry.space_group_name_H-M   'P 1'
#
loop_
_entity.id
_entity.type
_entity.pdbx_description
1 polymer ?
#
loop_
_entity_poly.entity_id
_entity_poly.type
_entity_poly.pdbx_seq_one_letter_code
_entity_poly.pdbx_strand_id
1 'polypeptide(L)'
;MILLLMPCSRCYYKVALAYIPKEQFHDFINIHFLPSGDELKNCTPDGFKDNPEKLMEIKDPDLKEWALELNAIWKRLCKQMDEKVSKNPERYSLLPLTHKFIAPGGRFREPYYWDAYWIIKGLMASELYDAAKQMIYNFADFIKKQVFTFEKGYIKM
;
A
#
# COMPACT_ATOMS: atom_id res chain seq x y z
N MET A 1 -31.84 -17.19 -39.24
CA MET A 1 -30.88 -18.09 -39.94
C MET A 1 -29.66 -17.22 -40.25
N ILE A 2 -28.65 -17.10 -39.36
CA ILE A 2 -27.55 -18.08 -39.14
C ILE A 2 -26.94 -18.41 -40.53
N LEU A 3 -25.78 -17.93 -40.97
CA LEU A 3 -24.35 -18.12 -40.57
C LEU A 3 -23.53 -16.97 -41.27
N LEU A 4 -22.26 -16.58 -40.99
CA LEU A 4 -21.27 -16.84 -39.93
C LEU A 4 -20.06 -15.84 -40.04
N LEU A 5 -19.13 -15.92 -39.06
CA LEU A 5 -17.67 -15.69 -39.14
C LEU A 5 -17.07 -14.29 -39.47
N MET A 6 -16.39 -13.73 -38.46
CA MET A 6 -15.13 -12.99 -38.65
C MET A 6 -14.07 -13.91 -39.27
N PRO A 7 -13.16 -13.41 -40.12
CA PRO A 7 -11.78 -13.32 -39.65
C PRO A 7 -10.99 -12.13 -40.21
N CYS A 8 -10.39 -11.33 -39.33
CA CYS A 8 -9.12 -10.67 -39.64
C CYS A 8 -8.22 -10.65 -38.40
N SER A 9 -7.32 -11.62 -38.33
CA SER A 9 -6.41 -11.86 -37.20
C SER A 9 -5.23 -10.88 -37.14
N ARG A 10 -5.18 -9.83 -37.98
CA ARG A 10 -4.07 -8.87 -38.01
C ARG A 10 -4.37 -7.47 -38.55
N CYS A 11 -5.60 -6.98 -38.45
CA CYS A 11 -5.88 -5.54 -38.59
C CYS A 11 -5.35 -4.75 -37.38
N TYR A 12 -4.02 -4.63 -37.27
CA TYR A 12 -3.45 -3.49 -36.58
C TYR A 12 -3.82 -2.25 -37.39
N TYR A 13 -4.81 -1.50 -36.93
CA TYR A 13 -4.95 -0.12 -37.36
C TYR A 13 -3.58 0.54 -37.19
N LYS A 14 -3.03 1.09 -38.27
CA LYS A 14 -1.99 2.13 -38.14
C LYS A 14 -2.68 3.35 -37.54
N VAL A 15 -2.88 3.31 -36.22
CA VAL A 15 -3.10 4.50 -35.42
C VAL A 15 -1.81 5.30 -35.59
N ALA A 16 -1.86 6.30 -36.47
CA ALA A 16 -0.83 7.32 -36.48
C ALA A 16 -0.86 7.93 -35.08
N LEU A 17 0.21 7.71 -34.30
CA LEU A 17 0.40 8.38 -33.03
C LEU A 17 0.51 9.87 -33.35
N ALA A 18 -0.63 10.57 -33.24
CA ALA A 18 -0.66 12.02 -33.32
C ALA A 18 0.34 12.54 -32.27
N TYR A 19 1.24 13.43 -32.68
CA TYR A 19 2.20 14.01 -31.77
C TYR A 19 1.45 14.88 -30.76
N ILE A 20 1.40 14.42 -29.50
CA ILE A 20 0.77 15.16 -28.40
C ILE A 20 1.85 16.09 -27.80
N PRO A 21 1.67 17.42 -27.82
CA PRO A 21 2.56 18.35 -27.15
C PRO A 21 2.66 18.04 -25.65
N LYS A 22 3.88 18.20 -25.09
CA LYS A 22 4.15 17.89 -23.67
C LYS A 22 3.16 18.59 -22.73
N GLU A 23 2.84 19.85 -22.99
CA GLU A 23 1.92 20.68 -22.20
C GLU A 23 0.51 20.06 -22.15
N GLN A 24 -0.11 19.81 -23.32
CA GLN A 24 -1.43 19.16 -23.42
C GLN A 24 -1.48 17.78 -22.72
N PHE A 25 -0.38 17.03 -22.73
CA PHE A 25 -0.29 15.78 -21.98
C PHE A 25 -0.27 16.00 -20.46
N HIS A 26 0.42 17.04 -19.96
CA HIS A 26 0.42 17.36 -18.52
C HIS A 26 -0.96 17.88 -18.09
N ASP A 27 -1.62 18.71 -18.90
CA ASP A 27 -2.98 19.17 -18.63
C ASP A 27 -3.97 18.00 -18.56
N PHE A 28 -3.90 17.07 -19.52
CA PHE A 28 -4.71 15.84 -19.50
C PHE A 28 -4.48 15.02 -18.22
N ILE A 29 -3.23 14.84 -17.79
CA ILE A 29 -2.92 14.14 -16.54
C ILE A 29 -3.49 14.91 -15.33
N ASN A 30 -3.28 16.22 -15.25
CA ASN A 30 -3.74 17.06 -14.13
C ASN A 30 -5.27 17.16 -14.03
N ILE A 31 -5.99 17.04 -15.15
CA ILE A 31 -7.46 17.09 -15.20
C ILE A 31 -8.09 15.73 -14.85
N HIS A 32 -7.46 14.62 -15.23
CA HIS A 32 -8.07 13.28 -15.15
C HIS A 32 -7.49 12.36 -14.06
N PHE A 33 -6.31 12.66 -13.51
CA PHE A 33 -5.63 11.79 -12.54
C PHE A 33 -5.35 12.53 -11.23
N LEU A 34 -5.56 11.82 -10.12
CA LEU A 34 -5.23 12.29 -8.78
C LEU A 34 -3.72 12.15 -8.51
N PRO A 35 -3.14 12.98 -7.61
CA PRO A 35 -1.74 12.84 -7.25
C PRO A 35 -1.47 11.49 -6.56
N SER A 36 -0.28 10.95 -6.77
CA SER A 36 0.15 9.68 -6.15
C SER A 36 0.11 9.75 -4.62
N GLY A 37 -0.72 8.90 -4.01
CA GLY A 37 -0.87 8.81 -2.55
C GLY A 37 -2.16 9.40 -2.03
N ASP A 38 -2.96 10.05 -2.89
CA ASP A 38 -4.28 10.58 -2.52
C ASP A 38 -5.22 9.49 -1.99
N GLU A 39 -5.01 8.23 -2.40
CA GLU A 39 -5.73 7.05 -1.92
C GLU A 39 -5.49 6.71 -0.42
N LEU A 40 -4.50 7.35 0.24
CA LEU A 40 -4.10 7.07 1.63
C LEU A 40 -4.09 8.31 2.53
N LYS A 41 -4.48 8.10 3.78
CA LYS A 41 -4.32 9.04 4.89
C LYS A 41 -3.17 8.59 5.79
N ASN A 42 -2.42 9.56 6.33
CA ASN A 42 -1.49 9.30 7.43
C ASN A 42 -2.29 8.97 8.70
N CYS A 43 -1.75 8.09 9.54
CA CYS A 43 -2.35 7.72 10.83
C CYS A 43 -1.29 7.65 11.93
N THR A 44 -1.76 7.53 13.17
CA THR A 44 -0.93 7.02 14.27
C THR A 44 -1.28 5.53 14.47
N PRO A 45 -0.29 4.64 14.65
CA PRO A 45 -0.54 3.25 15.03
C PRO A 45 -1.32 3.17 16.34
N ASP A 46 -2.27 2.26 16.45
CA ASP A 46 -3.02 2.07 17.70
C ASP A 46 -2.12 1.46 18.77
N GLY A 47 -2.23 1.97 20.01
CA GLY A 47 -1.32 1.63 21.11
C GLY A 47 0.01 2.38 21.10
N PHE A 48 0.21 3.41 20.25
CA PHE A 48 1.47 4.14 20.19
C PHE A 48 1.84 4.83 21.51
N LYS A 49 3.03 4.48 22.04
CA LYS A 49 3.72 5.15 23.16
C LYS A 49 4.99 5.79 22.62
N ASP A 50 5.31 7.04 22.96
CA ASP A 50 6.61 7.63 22.60
C ASP A 50 7.79 6.91 23.30
N ASN A 51 7.57 6.42 24.54
CA ASN A 51 8.54 5.68 25.34
C ASN A 51 8.00 4.27 25.73
N PRO A 52 8.11 3.24 24.86
CA PRO A 52 7.70 1.87 25.18
C PRO A 52 8.62 1.24 26.23
N GLU A 53 8.07 0.43 27.14
CA GLU A 53 8.79 -0.07 28.33
C GLU A 53 10.03 -0.88 27.94
N LYS A 54 9.88 -1.80 26.98
CA LYS A 54 10.97 -2.60 26.39
C LYS A 54 12.11 -1.77 25.79
N LEU A 55 11.84 -0.56 25.27
CA LEU A 55 12.90 0.30 24.73
C LEU A 55 13.60 1.07 25.86
N MET A 56 12.87 1.40 26.93
CA MET A 56 13.45 2.04 28.11
C MET A 56 14.37 1.10 28.92
N GLU A 57 14.20 -0.22 28.80
CA GLU A 57 15.09 -1.25 29.38
C GLU A 57 16.50 -1.29 28.77
N ILE A 58 16.71 -0.71 27.58
CA ILE A 58 18.03 -0.65 26.93
C ILE A 58 19.01 0.09 27.87
N LYS A 59 20.18 -0.51 28.13
CA LYS A 59 21.16 0.05 29.08
C LYS A 59 22.05 1.13 28.47
N ASP A 60 22.39 0.93 27.21
CA ASP A 60 23.23 1.84 26.42
C ASP A 60 22.41 3.08 26.01
N PRO A 61 22.89 4.30 26.26
CA PRO A 61 22.14 5.52 25.98
C PRO A 61 21.97 5.77 24.48
N ASP A 62 23.01 5.55 23.68
CA ASP A 62 23.03 5.82 22.24
C ASP A 62 22.09 4.84 21.52
N LEU A 63 22.13 3.56 21.90
CA LEU A 63 21.19 2.55 21.36
C LEU A 63 19.74 2.80 21.81
N LYS A 64 19.52 3.41 22.98
CA LYS A 64 18.17 3.78 23.44
C LYS A 64 17.62 4.94 22.64
N GLU A 65 18.40 5.99 22.45
CA GLU A 65 18.00 7.16 21.66
C GLU A 65 17.65 6.72 20.23
N TRP A 66 18.53 5.95 19.58
CA TRP A 66 18.27 5.35 18.27
C TRP A 66 17.00 4.49 18.22
N ALA A 67 16.73 3.69 19.26
CA ALA A 67 15.51 2.88 19.32
C ALA A 67 14.24 3.74 19.47
N LEU A 68 14.31 4.88 20.18
CA LEU A 68 13.20 5.84 20.30
C LEU A 68 12.98 6.60 18.98
N GLU A 69 14.05 6.95 18.24
CA GLU A 69 13.94 7.49 16.87
C GLU A 69 13.24 6.49 15.94
N LEU A 70 13.64 5.22 15.95
CA LEU A 70 12.97 4.16 15.19
C LEU A 70 11.51 4.02 15.57
N ASN A 71 11.17 4.09 16.86
CA ASN A 71 9.79 4.08 17.32
C ASN A 71 8.98 5.25 16.74
N ALA A 72 9.54 6.47 16.73
CA ALA A 72 8.88 7.64 16.16
C ALA A 72 8.57 7.50 14.66
N ILE A 73 9.36 6.73 13.90
CA ILE A 73 9.12 6.47 12.46
C ILE A 73 7.78 5.77 12.21
N TRP A 74 7.25 4.96 13.14
CA TRP A 74 5.96 4.29 12.95
C TRP A 74 4.79 5.27 12.70
N LYS A 75 4.83 6.48 13.30
CA LYS A 75 3.87 7.57 13.04
C LYS A 75 3.91 8.07 11.59
N ARG A 76 5.07 8.03 10.94
CA ARG A 76 5.26 8.44 9.54
C ARG A 76 4.86 7.33 8.56
N LEU A 77 5.11 6.07 8.92
CA LEU A 77 4.88 4.91 8.06
C LEU A 77 3.44 4.35 8.14
N CYS A 78 2.69 4.65 9.19
CA CYS A 78 1.28 4.30 9.29
C CYS A 78 0.46 4.93 8.15
N LYS A 79 -0.32 4.09 7.47
CA LYS A 79 -1.26 4.45 6.42
C LYS A 79 -2.63 3.84 6.73
N GLN A 80 -3.67 4.63 6.47
CA GLN A 80 -5.06 4.21 6.50
C GLN A 80 -5.66 4.53 5.15
N MET A 81 -6.42 3.60 4.56
CA MET A 81 -7.06 3.83 3.28
C MET A 81 -8.18 4.87 3.42
N ASP A 82 -8.29 5.78 2.45
CA ASP A 82 -9.38 6.75 2.43
C ASP A 82 -10.71 6.08 2.02
N GLU A 83 -11.81 6.44 2.67
CA GLU A 83 -13.15 5.91 2.37
C GLU A 83 -13.56 6.08 0.91
N LYS A 84 -13.03 7.11 0.22
CA LYS A 84 -13.28 7.32 -1.22
C LYS A 84 -12.82 6.14 -2.09
N VAL A 85 -11.80 5.40 -1.64
CA VAL A 85 -11.30 4.19 -2.29
C VAL A 85 -12.28 3.04 -2.09
N SER A 86 -12.75 2.81 -0.86
CA SER A 86 -13.80 1.80 -0.58
C SER A 86 -15.11 2.08 -1.30
N LYS A 87 -15.44 3.35 -1.55
CA LYS A 87 -16.67 3.79 -2.22
C LYS A 87 -16.61 3.69 -3.75
N ASN A 88 -15.41 3.75 -4.35
CA ASN A 88 -15.21 3.71 -5.81
C ASN A 88 -13.94 2.89 -6.16
N PRO A 89 -13.87 1.60 -5.78
CA PRO A 89 -12.64 0.81 -5.89
C PRO A 89 -12.16 0.63 -7.34
N GLU A 90 -13.05 0.75 -8.33
CA GLU A 90 -12.74 0.69 -9.75
C GLU A 90 -11.87 1.85 -10.26
N ARG A 91 -11.72 2.93 -9.48
CA ARG A 91 -10.90 4.11 -9.81
C ARG A 91 -9.46 4.04 -9.29
N TYR A 92 -9.13 3.02 -8.50
CA TYR A 92 -7.83 2.89 -7.84
C TYR A 92 -7.20 1.53 -8.17
N SER A 93 -5.87 1.50 -8.26
CA SER A 93 -5.13 0.23 -8.40
C SER A 93 -5.01 -0.52 -7.07
N LEU A 94 -4.98 0.22 -5.97
CA LEU A 94 -4.80 -0.32 -4.61
C LEU A 94 -6.01 -1.14 -4.18
N LEU A 95 -5.78 -2.39 -3.77
CA LEU A 95 -6.84 -3.26 -3.27
C LEU A 95 -7.44 -2.76 -1.94
N PRO A 96 -8.79 -2.77 -1.79
CA PRO A 96 -9.44 -2.27 -0.58
C PRO A 96 -9.05 -2.99 0.72
N LEU A 97 -8.41 -2.23 1.62
CA LEU A 97 -7.98 -2.62 2.95
C LEU A 97 -8.94 -2.12 4.05
N THR A 98 -9.23 -2.99 5.02
CA THR A 98 -10.16 -2.71 6.12
C THR A 98 -9.47 -2.00 7.30
N HIS A 99 -8.23 -2.39 7.61
CA HIS A 99 -7.50 -1.93 8.80
C HIS A 99 -6.33 -1.02 8.43
N LYS A 100 -5.81 -0.27 9.41
CA LYS A 100 -4.56 0.48 9.26
C LYS A 100 -3.41 -0.49 8.97
N PHE A 101 -2.40 -0.03 8.25
CA PHE A 101 -1.19 -0.79 7.98
C PHE A 101 0.03 0.13 8.04
N ILE A 102 1.22 -0.48 8.11
CA ILE A 102 2.48 0.24 8.01
C ILE A 102 3.07 -0.05 6.63
N ALA A 103 3.35 1.00 5.86
CA ALA A 103 4.05 0.88 4.58
C ALA A 103 5.58 0.82 4.79
N PRO A 104 6.36 0.13 3.94
CA PRO A 104 7.83 0.14 4.03
C PRO A 104 8.43 1.56 3.88
N GLY A 105 7.73 2.44 3.17
CA GLY A 105 8.09 3.85 3.01
C GLY A 105 8.80 4.19 1.70
N GLY A 106 9.27 5.43 1.61
CA GLY A 106 9.83 5.97 0.37
C GLY A 106 8.76 6.03 -0.73
N ARG A 107 8.97 5.27 -1.81
CA ARG A 107 8.03 5.20 -2.94
C ARG A 107 6.88 4.22 -2.69
N PHE A 108 7.05 3.28 -1.76
CA PHE A 108 6.12 2.21 -1.48
C PHE A 108 5.02 2.68 -0.53
N ARG A 109 3.79 2.67 -1.02
CA ARG A 109 2.57 3.13 -0.33
C ARG A 109 1.67 2.00 0.15
N GLU A 110 1.94 0.80 -0.32
CA GLU A 110 1.09 -0.39 -0.22
C GLU A 110 1.69 -1.35 0.82
N PRO A 111 0.93 -2.30 1.40
CA PRO A 111 1.54 -3.37 2.18
C PRO A 111 2.42 -4.24 1.27
N TYR A 112 3.58 -4.66 1.76
CA TYR A 112 4.45 -5.62 1.08
C TYR A 112 4.58 -6.89 1.92
N TYR A 113 4.43 -8.06 1.28
CA TYR A 113 4.27 -9.34 1.98
C TYR A 113 5.49 -9.75 2.81
N TRP A 114 6.69 -9.70 2.24
CA TRP A 114 7.91 -10.12 2.95
C TRP A 114 8.41 -9.05 3.93
N ASP A 115 8.31 -7.76 3.57
CA ASP A 115 8.58 -6.62 4.46
C ASP A 115 7.70 -6.65 5.71
N ALA A 116 6.43 -7.01 5.56
CA ALA A 116 5.46 -7.05 6.66
C ALA A 116 5.89 -7.95 7.82
N TYR A 117 6.64 -9.02 7.57
CA TYR A 117 7.19 -9.86 8.64
C TYR A 117 8.16 -9.08 9.55
N TRP A 118 9.06 -8.31 8.95
CA TRP A 118 10.03 -7.49 9.67
C TRP A 118 9.36 -6.29 10.36
N ILE A 119 8.40 -5.66 9.68
CA ILE A 119 7.57 -4.61 10.25
C ILE A 119 6.80 -5.13 11.48
N ILE A 120 6.10 -6.26 11.38
CA ILE A 120 5.36 -6.86 12.52
C ILE A 120 6.31 -7.19 13.68
N LYS A 121 7.52 -7.68 13.42
CA LYS A 121 8.56 -7.84 14.46
C LYS A 121 8.95 -6.52 15.13
N GLY A 122 9.17 -5.46 14.35
CA GLY A 122 9.46 -4.12 14.86
C GLY A 122 8.31 -3.58 15.71
N LEU A 123 7.07 -3.70 15.26
CA LEU A 123 5.87 -3.33 16.01
C LEU A 123 5.79 -4.07 17.36
N MET A 124 6.06 -5.38 17.40
CA MET A 124 6.07 -6.15 18.66
C MET A 124 7.21 -5.75 19.61
N ALA A 125 8.34 -5.27 19.10
CA ALA A 125 9.43 -4.72 19.91
C ALA A 125 9.07 -3.34 20.48
N SER A 126 8.38 -2.50 19.70
CA SER A 126 7.82 -1.20 20.11
C SER A 126 6.49 -1.30 20.89
N GLU A 127 6.05 -2.50 21.29
CA GLU A 127 4.80 -2.77 22.03
C GLU A 127 3.49 -2.43 21.27
N LEU A 128 3.56 -2.23 19.96
CA LEU A 128 2.45 -1.86 19.08
C LEU A 128 1.63 -3.10 18.64
N TYR A 129 1.16 -3.87 19.61
CA TYR A 129 0.50 -5.17 19.37
C TYR A 129 -0.79 -5.04 18.55
N ASP A 130 -1.58 -3.97 18.74
CA ASP A 130 -2.81 -3.74 17.98
C ASP A 130 -2.53 -3.37 16.51
N ALA A 131 -1.47 -2.61 16.25
CA ALA A 131 -1.02 -2.33 14.89
C ALA A 131 -0.52 -3.59 14.17
N ALA A 132 0.24 -4.45 14.88
CA ALA A 132 0.68 -5.74 14.35
C ALA A 132 -0.52 -6.66 14.03
N LYS A 133 -1.51 -6.71 14.93
CA LYS A 133 -2.77 -7.46 14.74
C LYS A 133 -3.58 -6.95 13.55
N GLN A 134 -3.69 -5.64 13.36
CA GLN A 134 -4.34 -5.03 12.19
C GLN A 134 -3.67 -5.40 10.87
N MET A 135 -2.33 -5.41 10.82
CA MET A 135 -1.61 -5.89 9.64
C MET A 135 -1.91 -7.36 9.35
N ILE A 136 -1.91 -8.23 10.36
CA ILE A 136 -2.26 -9.66 10.21
C ILE A 136 -3.69 -9.83 9.68
N TYR A 137 -4.65 -9.03 10.17
CA TYR A 137 -6.04 -9.07 9.67
C TYR A 137 -6.16 -8.63 8.21
N ASN A 138 -5.43 -7.59 7.78
CA ASN A 138 -5.37 -7.21 6.36
C ASN A 138 -4.85 -8.36 5.48
N PHE A 139 -3.81 -9.10 5.90
CA PHE A 139 -3.36 -10.30 5.17
C PHE A 139 -4.38 -11.44 5.19
N ALA A 140 -5.04 -11.68 6.31
CA ALA A 140 -6.10 -12.69 6.40
C ALA A 140 -7.27 -12.37 5.45
N ASP A 141 -7.65 -11.09 5.32
CA ASP A 141 -8.69 -10.66 4.40
C ASP A 141 -8.27 -10.80 2.93
N PHE A 142 -7.03 -10.51 2.56
CA PHE A 142 -6.51 -10.79 1.21
C PHE A 142 -6.54 -12.28 0.87
N ILE A 143 -6.20 -13.16 1.82
CA ILE A 143 -6.26 -14.62 1.64
C ILE A 143 -7.72 -15.07 1.43
N LYS A 144 -8.66 -14.61 2.27
CA LYS A 144 -10.11 -14.92 2.12
C LYS A 144 -10.67 -14.45 0.78
N LYS A 145 -10.24 -13.26 0.31
CA LYS A 145 -10.66 -12.66 -0.98
C LYS A 145 -10.01 -13.35 -2.20
N GLN A 146 -9.22 -14.41 -2.02
CA GLN A 146 -8.48 -15.13 -3.07
C GLN A 146 -7.55 -14.24 -3.93
N VAL A 147 -7.14 -13.08 -3.40
CA VAL A 147 -6.14 -12.19 -4.02
C VAL A 147 -4.79 -12.92 -4.14
N PHE A 148 -4.48 -13.75 -3.14
CA PHE A 148 -3.34 -14.67 -3.16
C PHE A 148 -3.66 -15.96 -3.93
N THR A 149 -3.45 -15.93 -5.26
CA THR A 149 -3.28 -17.16 -6.04
C THR A 149 -1.79 -17.44 -6.26
N PHE A 150 -1.30 -18.58 -5.77
CA PHE A 150 0.11 -18.98 -5.85
C PHE A 150 0.58 -19.41 -7.26
N GLU A 151 -0.23 -19.21 -8.30
CA GLU A 151 0.01 -19.80 -9.63
C GLU A 151 1.04 -19.07 -10.50
N LYS A 152 1.37 -17.80 -10.22
CA LYS A 152 2.16 -16.96 -11.16
C LYS A 152 3.24 -16.06 -10.54
N GLY A 153 3.96 -16.53 -9.53
CA GLY A 153 5.28 -15.98 -9.13
C GLY A 153 5.37 -14.52 -8.64
N TYR A 154 4.26 -13.77 -8.71
CA TYR A 154 4.15 -12.37 -8.34
C TYR A 154 2.85 -12.19 -7.56
N ILE A 155 2.98 -11.63 -6.37
CA ILE A 155 1.82 -11.24 -5.55
C ILE A 155 1.27 -9.95 -6.15
N LYS A 156 0.04 -10.01 -6.67
CA LYS A 156 -0.70 -8.81 -7.08
C LYS A 156 -1.45 -8.25 -5.87
N MET A 157 -0.74 -7.46 -5.06
CA MET A 157 -1.34 -6.49 -4.13
C MET A 157 -1.80 -5.24 -4.88
#